data_AF-A0A6I1JFC2-F1
#
_entry.id   AF-A0A6I1JFC2-F1
#
_cell.length_a   1.000
_cell.length_b   1.000
_cell.length_c   1.000
_cell.angle_alpha   90.00
_cell.angle_beta   90.00
_cell.angle_gamma   90.00
#
_symmetry.space_group_name_H-M   'P 1'
#
loop_
_entity.id
_entity.type
_entity.pdbx_description
1 polymer ?
#
loop_
_entity_poly.entity_id
_entity_poly.type
_entity_poly.pdbx_seq_one_letter_code
_entity_poly.pdbx_strand_id
1 'polypeptide(L)'
;HRAWPRETFEKEVQAYLDTVAANAPLTLAAIKRSLVELSKPEAEQDADAVDALVARCFGSADYKEGQKAFLEKRLPDFKGE
;
A
#
# COMPACT_ATOMS: atom_id res chain seq x y z
N HIS A 1 19.86 5.42 -0.67
CA HIS A 1 19.41 5.96 -1.98
C HIS A 1 19.70 4.94 -3.06
N ARG A 2 18.84 4.82 -4.09
CA ARG A 2 19.08 4.02 -5.31
C ARG A 2 19.28 4.98 -6.48
N ALA A 3 20.18 4.64 -7.40
CA ALA A 3 20.45 5.39 -8.62
C ALA A 3 20.73 4.40 -9.76
N TRP A 4 20.30 4.74 -10.97
CA TRP A 4 20.42 3.88 -12.14
C TRP A 4 20.98 4.65 -13.34
N PRO A 5 21.76 3.98 -14.22
CA PRO A 5 22.12 4.52 -15.52
C PRO A 5 20.88 4.90 -16.34
N ARG A 6 21.03 5.87 -17.24
CA ARG A 6 19.92 6.35 -18.10
C ARG A 6 19.32 5.23 -18.94
N GLU A 7 20.15 4.30 -19.38
CA GLU A 7 19.80 3.19 -20.25
C GLU A 7 18.87 2.18 -19.57
N THR A 8 19.00 1.99 -18.26
CA THR A 8 18.19 1.04 -17.49
C THR A 8 17.10 1.71 -16.68
N PHE A 9 17.12 3.04 -16.53
CA PHE A 9 16.20 3.80 -15.67
C PHE A 9 14.73 3.42 -15.89
N GLU A 10 14.23 3.46 -17.13
CA GLU A 10 12.83 3.16 -17.43
C GLU A 10 12.42 1.74 -17.03
N LYS A 11 13.29 0.75 -17.30
CA LYS A 11 13.05 -0.65 -16.93
C LYS A 11 12.94 -0.80 -15.40
N GLU A 12 13.80 -0.11 -14.68
CA GLU A 12 13.87 -0.17 -13.21
C GLU A 12 12.69 0.56 -12.56
N VAL A 13 12.26 1.70 -13.15
CA VAL A 13 11.03 2.38 -12.76
C VAL A 13 9.83 1.47 -12.98
N GLN A 14 9.69 0.85 -14.15
CA GLN A 14 8.56 -0.04 -14.42
C GLN A 14 8.51 -1.22 -13.45
N ALA A 15 9.64 -1.89 -13.21
CA ALA A 15 9.71 -3.00 -12.25
C ALA A 15 9.34 -2.57 -10.82
N TYR A 16 9.71 -1.34 -10.43
CA TYR A 16 9.30 -0.78 -9.15
C TYR A 16 7.80 -0.47 -9.10
N LEU A 17 7.25 0.12 -10.16
CA LEU A 17 5.81 0.39 -10.27
C LEU A 17 5.00 -0.90 -10.22
N ASP A 18 5.44 -1.97 -10.90
CA ASP A 18 4.78 -3.28 -10.86
C ASP A 18 4.77 -3.85 -9.44
N THR A 19 5.87 -3.69 -8.70
CA THR A 19 5.96 -4.10 -7.29
C THR A 19 4.97 -3.33 -6.42
N VAL A 20 4.80 -2.03 -6.66
CA VAL A 20 3.83 -1.20 -5.91
C VAL A 20 2.40 -1.56 -6.30
N ALA A 21 2.11 -1.68 -7.60
CA ALA A 21 0.78 -1.97 -8.14
C ALA A 21 0.25 -3.36 -7.74
N ALA A 22 1.12 -4.31 -7.40
CA ALA A 22 0.74 -5.62 -6.90
C ALA A 22 0.17 -5.63 -5.46
N ASN A 23 0.13 -4.48 -4.76
CA ASN A 23 -0.41 -4.39 -3.40
C ASN A 23 -1.84 -3.86 -3.40
N ALA A 24 -2.59 -4.18 -2.35
CA ALA A 24 -3.95 -3.66 -2.14
C ALA A 24 -3.93 -2.12 -2.04
N PRO A 25 -4.62 -1.39 -2.94
CA PRO A 25 -4.60 0.08 -2.96
C PRO A 25 -5.02 0.73 -1.64
N LEU A 26 -6.05 0.17 -0.98
CA LEU A 26 -6.53 0.70 0.30
C LEU A 26 -5.54 0.47 1.44
N THR A 27 -4.82 -0.65 1.44
CA THR A 27 -3.74 -0.93 2.39
C THR A 27 -2.59 0.07 2.21
N LEU A 28 -2.15 0.31 0.97
CA LEU A 28 -1.10 1.30 0.69
C LEU A 28 -1.50 2.72 1.11
N ALA A 29 -2.77 3.09 0.90
CA ALA A 29 -3.28 4.39 1.33
C ALA A 29 -3.26 4.55 2.86
N ALA A 30 -3.69 3.52 3.60
CA ALA A 30 -3.64 3.51 5.06
C ALA A 30 -2.20 3.62 5.57
N ILE A 31 -1.29 2.76 5.09
CA ILE A 31 0.14 2.78 5.46
C ILE A 31 0.76 4.15 5.19
N LYS A 32 0.54 4.71 3.99
CA LYS A 32 1.09 6.01 3.63
C LYS A 32 0.58 7.10 4.58
N ARG A 33 -0.71 7.12 4.91
CA ARG A 33 -1.24 8.11 5.85
C ARG A 33 -0.65 7.93 7.25
N SER A 34 -0.56 6.70 7.75
CA SER A 34 0.07 6.41 9.04
C SER A 34 1.50 6.95 9.10
N LEU A 35 2.31 6.70 8.07
CA LEU A 35 3.68 7.21 8.01
C LEU A 35 3.76 8.74 7.95
N VAL A 36 2.83 9.39 7.24
CA VAL A 36 2.74 10.86 7.21
C VAL A 36 2.39 11.41 8.59
N GLU A 37 1.41 10.83 9.29
CA GLU A 37 1.06 11.26 10.64
C GLU A 37 2.23 11.04 11.61
N LEU A 38 2.86 9.87 11.58
CA LEU A 38 4.02 9.57 12.44
C LEU A 38 5.23 10.47 12.18
N SER A 39 5.30 11.15 11.04
CA SER A 39 6.37 12.11 10.74
C SER A 39 6.15 13.50 11.36
N LYS A 40 4.96 13.76 11.91
CA LYS A 40 4.60 15.01 12.57
C LYS A 40 4.92 14.97 14.07
N PRO A 41 5.08 16.13 14.73
CA PRO A 41 5.03 16.21 16.20
C PRO A 41 3.77 15.52 16.72
N GLU A 42 3.88 14.79 17.83
CA GLU A 42 2.78 13.97 18.38
C GLU A 42 1.48 14.77 18.58
N ALA A 43 1.57 16.01 19.04
CA ALA A 43 0.44 16.91 19.24
C ALA A 43 -0.29 17.34 17.94
N GLU A 44 0.32 17.11 16.78
CA GLU A 44 -0.23 17.45 15.45
C GLU A 44 -0.68 16.21 14.66
N GLN A 45 -0.58 15.02 15.25
CA GLN A 45 -0.99 13.77 14.62
C GLN A 45 -2.52 13.64 14.63
N ASP A 46 -3.04 13.15 13.51
CA ASP A 46 -4.46 12.86 13.32
C ASP A 46 -4.68 11.34 13.34
N ALA A 47 -4.76 10.78 14.55
CA ALA A 47 -4.95 9.35 14.77
C ALA A 47 -6.32 8.88 14.25
N ASP A 48 -7.37 9.69 14.40
CA ASP A 48 -8.73 9.37 13.95
C ASP A 48 -8.78 9.21 12.41
N ALA A 49 -8.07 10.05 11.66
CA ALA A 49 -7.98 9.89 10.21
C ALA A 49 -7.23 8.61 9.80
N VAL A 50 -6.23 8.18 10.56
CA VAL A 50 -5.54 6.90 10.33
C VAL A 50 -6.47 5.73 10.62
N ASP A 51 -7.15 5.75 11.76
CA ASP A 51 -8.07 4.69 12.18
C ASP A 51 -9.23 4.52 11.19
N ALA A 52 -9.76 5.62 10.65
CA ALA A 52 -10.79 5.57 9.60
C ALA A 52 -10.29 4.89 8.31
N LEU A 53 -9.03 5.12 7.91
CA LEU A 53 -8.44 4.45 6.74
C LEU A 53 -8.16 2.97 7.00
N VAL A 54 -7.68 2.64 8.20
CA VAL A 54 -7.44 1.26 8.63
C VAL A 54 -8.76 0.49 8.65
N ALA A 55 -9.82 1.06 9.23
CA ALA A 55 -11.16 0.45 9.23
C ALA A 55 -11.67 0.21 7.80
N ARG A 56 -11.50 1.19 6.89
CA ARG A 56 -11.88 1.02 5.48
C ARG A 56 -11.07 -0.09 4.79
N CYS A 57 -9.78 -0.18 5.07
CA CYS A 57 -8.92 -1.25 4.57
C CYS A 57 -9.42 -2.63 5.04
N PHE A 58 -9.71 -2.82 6.33
CA PHE A 58 -10.21 -4.09 6.85
C PHE A 58 -11.60 -4.47 6.34
N GLY A 59 -12.44 -3.48 6.03
CA GLY A 59 -13.77 -3.70 5.46
C GLY A 59 -13.79 -4.01 3.96
N SER A 60 -12.66 -3.87 3.26
CA SER A 60 -12.56 -3.97 1.80
C SER A 60 -12.72 -5.40 1.26
N ALA A 61 -13.11 -5.51 0.00
CA ALA A 61 -13.05 -6.78 -0.74
C ALA A 61 -11.60 -7.24 -0.92
N ASP A 62 -10.66 -6.30 -1.11
CA ASP A 62 -9.22 -6.61 -1.20
C ASP A 62 -8.68 -7.31 0.04
N TYR A 63 -9.16 -6.95 1.25
CA TYR A 63 -8.75 -7.65 2.47
C TYR A 63 -9.19 -9.11 2.47
N LYS A 64 -10.43 -9.37 2.04
CA LYS A 64 -10.98 -10.74 1.90
C LYS A 64 -10.23 -11.52 0.82
N GLU A 65 -9.94 -10.89 -0.30
CA GLU A 65 -9.18 -11.49 -1.40
C GLU A 65 -7.74 -11.81 -0.97
N GLY A 66 -7.07 -10.93 -0.22
CA GLY A 66 -5.75 -11.20 0.33
C GLY A 66 -5.74 -12.43 1.23
N GLN A 67 -6.73 -12.58 2.12
CA GLN A 67 -6.87 -13.77 2.95
C GLN A 67 -7.13 -15.03 2.11
N LYS A 68 -8.04 -14.93 1.12
CA LYS A 68 -8.38 -16.05 0.24
C LYS A 68 -7.18 -16.50 -0.60
N ALA A 69 -6.49 -15.58 -1.25
CA ALA A 69 -5.31 -15.85 -2.06
C ALA A 69 -4.17 -16.47 -1.23
N PHE A 70 -3.98 -16.01 0.00
CA PHE A 70 -3.04 -16.61 0.94
C PHE A 70 -3.38 -18.07 1.25
N LEU A 71 -4.65 -18.36 1.60
CA LEU A 71 -5.11 -19.72 1.86
C LEU A 71 -4.98 -20.63 0.63
N GLU A 72 -5.26 -20.10 -0.55
CA GLU A 72 -5.20 -20.79 -1.85
C GLU A 72 -3.78 -20.87 -2.43
N LYS A 73 -2.78 -20.24 -1.79
CA LYS A 73 -1.38 -20.17 -2.26
C LYS A 73 -1.22 -19.61 -3.67
N ARG A 74 -2.01 -18.58 -4.00
CA ARG A 74 -1.93 -17.84 -5.26
C ARG A 74 -1.67 -16.37 -5.01
N LEU A 75 -1.34 -15.65 -6.07
CA LEU A 75 -1.26 -14.19 -6.01
C LEU A 75 -2.69 -13.61 -5.84
N PRO A 76 -2.86 -12.57 -5.01
CA PRO A 76 -4.11 -11.86 -4.88
C PRO A 76 -4.37 -10.98 -6.11
N ASP A 77 -5.65 -10.78 -6.44
CA ASP A 77 -6.09 -9.85 -7.49
C ASP A 77 -6.82 -8.65 -6.86
N PHE A 78 -6.05 -7.63 -6.46
CA PHE A 78 -6.58 -6.45 -5.78
C PHE A 78 -7.22 -5.46 -6.76
N LYS A 79 -8.38 -4.90 -6.38
CA LYS A 79 -9.18 -3.97 -7.19
C LYS A 79 -9.38 -2.60 -6.55
N GLY A 80 -9.02 -2.43 -5.27
CA GLY A 80 -9.18 -1.17 -4.55
C GLY A 80 -10.60 -0.92 -4.03
N GLU A 81 -11.36 -1.99 -3.81
CA GLU A 81 -12.75 -1.98 -3.31
C GLU A 81 -12.91 -2.84 -2.05
#